data_AF-A0A0L8FXU3-F1
#
_entry.id   AF-A0A0L8FXU3-F1
#
_cell.length_a   1.000
_cell.length_b   1.000
_cell.length_c   1.000
_cell.angle_alpha   90.00
_cell.angle_beta   90.00
_cell.angle_gamma   90.00
#
_symmetry.space_group_name_H-M   'P 1'
#
loop_
_entity.id
_entity.type
_entity.pdbx_description
1 polymer ?
#
loop_
_entity_poly.entity_id
_entity_poly.type
_entity_poly.pdbx_seq_one_letter_code
_entity_poly.pdbx_strand_id
1 'polypeptide(L)'
;HHLVIAKLKVKLSTRRQANSQVKFHVQKLKKEESKQAFQLALHNRFEALQTEEAEATVEQSCTNLKEATVGVCKEVLGRRPVNRKPWISDETWQKVEERKILKQ
;
A
#
# COMPACT_ATOMS: atom_id res chain seq x y z
N HIS A 1 -3.42 -46.01 2.38
CA HIS A 1 -4.06 -44.80 1.80
C HIS A 1 -3.66 -43.46 2.44
N HIS A 2 -3.21 -43.38 3.69
CA HIS A 2 -2.85 -42.10 4.32
C HIS A 2 -1.59 -41.41 3.77
N LEU A 3 -0.60 -42.19 3.34
CA LEU A 3 0.67 -41.65 2.84
C LEU A 3 0.47 -40.77 1.58
N VAL A 4 -0.41 -41.19 0.68
CA VAL A 4 -0.71 -40.46 -0.56
C VAL A 4 -1.45 -39.16 -0.27
N ILE A 5 -2.41 -39.19 0.66
CA ILE A 5 -3.18 -38.02 1.09
C ILE A 5 -2.27 -36.99 1.76
N ALA A 6 -1.37 -37.42 2.65
CA ALA A 6 -0.39 -36.52 3.28
C ALA A 6 0.53 -35.86 2.24
N LYS A 7 1.03 -36.64 1.28
CA LYS A 7 1.92 -36.15 0.21
C LYS A 7 1.23 -35.14 -0.72
N LEU A 8 -0.05 -35.37 -1.05
CA LEU A 8 -0.87 -34.42 -1.81
C LEU A 8 -1.16 -33.15 -1.01
N LYS A 9 -1.50 -33.29 0.28
CA LYS A 9 -1.81 -32.15 1.17
C LYS A 9 -0.61 -31.22 1.32
N VAL A 10 0.60 -31.78 1.47
CA VAL A 10 1.86 -31.00 1.52
C VAL A 10 2.16 -30.30 0.19
N LYS A 11 1.94 -30.98 -0.94
CA LYS A 11 2.10 -30.38 -2.29
C LYS A 11 1.09 -29.27 -2.57
N LEU A 12 -0.12 -29.34 -2.01
CA LEU A 12 -1.15 -28.33 -2.15
C LEU A 12 -0.95 -27.16 -1.16
N SER A 13 -0.41 -27.42 0.04
CA SER A 13 -0.14 -26.39 1.05
C SER A 13 1.11 -25.55 0.73
N THR A 14 1.90 -25.92 -0.28
CA THR A 14 3.13 -25.19 -0.62
C THR A 14 2.88 -23.83 -1.29
N ARG A 15 1.61 -23.50 -1.59
CA ARG A 15 1.21 -22.15 -1.97
C ARG A 15 1.21 -21.27 -0.72
N ARG A 16 2.40 -20.78 -0.34
CA ARG A 16 2.48 -19.66 0.60
C ARG A 16 1.60 -18.55 0.04
N GLN A 17 0.56 -18.16 0.78
CA GLN A 17 -0.06 -16.87 0.56
C GLN A 17 1.06 -15.87 0.78
N ALA A 18 1.63 -15.37 -0.32
CA ALA A 18 2.48 -14.22 -0.25
C ALA A 18 1.56 -13.11 0.26
N ASN A 19 1.58 -12.86 1.56
CA ASN A 19 1.03 -11.66 2.14
C ASN A 19 1.81 -10.54 1.47
N SER A 20 1.28 -10.07 0.34
CA SER A 20 1.93 -9.07 -0.47
C SER A 20 1.77 -7.78 0.31
N GLN A 21 2.70 -7.53 1.24
CA GLN A 21 2.83 -6.22 1.84
C GLN A 21 2.81 -5.22 0.69
N VAL A 22 1.78 -4.39 0.68
CA VAL A 22 1.56 -3.42 -0.38
C VAL A 22 2.69 -2.41 -0.25
N LYS A 23 3.63 -2.44 -1.19
CA LYS A 23 4.71 -1.46 -1.23
C LYS A 23 4.16 -0.19 -1.86
N PHE A 24 4.27 0.93 -1.16
CA PHE A 24 3.90 2.24 -1.70
C PHE A 24 5.10 2.92 -2.38
N HIS A 25 4.83 3.90 -3.25
CA HIS A 25 5.87 4.72 -3.88
C HIS A 25 6.44 5.78 -2.93
N VAL A 26 7.23 5.35 -1.94
CA VAL A 26 7.87 6.24 -0.96
C VAL A 26 8.78 7.28 -1.63
N GLN A 27 9.33 6.99 -2.81
CA GLN A 27 10.15 7.94 -3.58
C GLN A 27 9.40 9.23 -3.96
N LYS A 28 8.06 9.21 -4.04
CA LYS A 28 7.26 10.43 -4.28
C LYS A 28 7.43 11.47 -3.17
N LEU A 29 7.70 11.04 -1.93
CA LEU A 29 7.94 11.95 -0.79
C LEU A 29 9.25 12.76 -0.92
N LYS A 30 10.11 12.46 -1.91
CA LYS A 30 11.26 13.31 -2.22
C LYS A 30 10.86 14.63 -2.87
N LYS A 31 9.68 14.69 -3.49
CA LYS A 31 9.12 15.93 -4.05
C LYS A 31 8.42 16.69 -2.92
N GLU A 32 8.75 17.96 -2.77
CA GLU A 32 8.21 18.80 -1.69
C GLU A 32 6.67 18.93 -1.78
N GLU A 33 6.14 19.13 -2.99
CA GLU A 33 4.68 19.18 -3.23
C GLU A 33 3.96 17.91 -2.75
N SER A 34 4.49 16.73 -3.09
CA SER A 34 3.90 15.45 -2.70
C SER A 34 4.02 15.19 -1.20
N LYS A 35 5.10 15.67 -0.58
CA LYS A 35 5.31 15.58 0.86
C LYS A 35 4.33 16.46 1.62
N GLN A 36 4.12 17.70 1.18
CA GLN A 36 3.15 18.62 1.78
C GLN A 36 1.72 18.09 1.63
N ALA A 37 1.35 17.61 0.44
CA ALA A 37 0.06 16.97 0.22
C ALA A 37 -0.15 15.74 1.13
N PHE A 38 0.89 14.92 1.31
CA PHE A 38 0.84 13.77 2.22
C PHE A 38 0.65 14.20 3.68
N GLN A 39 1.40 15.19 4.15
CA GLN A 39 1.29 15.71 5.51
C GLN A 39 -0.09 16.29 5.79
N LEU A 40 -0.63 17.07 4.86
CA LEU A 40 -1.95 17.69 4.99
C LEU A 40 -3.06 16.63 4.97
N ALA A 41 -3.02 15.67 4.04
CA ALA A 41 -4.00 14.58 4.00
C ALA A 41 -3.96 13.70 5.26
N LEU A 42 -2.77 13.46 5.80
CA LEU A 42 -2.60 12.69 7.03
C LEU A 42 -3.11 13.46 8.25
N HIS A 43 -2.81 14.76 8.35
CA HIS A 43 -3.29 15.62 9.41
C HIS A 43 -4.82 15.71 9.42
N ASN A 44 -5.45 16.00 8.28
CA ASN A 44 -6.91 16.10 8.17
C ASN A 44 -7.61 14.79 8.59
N ARG A 45 -7.07 13.64 8.18
CA ARG A 45 -7.64 12.34 8.60
C ARG A 45 -7.43 12.07 10.08
N PHE A 46 -6.29 12.47 10.63
CA PHE A 46 -6.01 12.28 12.05
C PHE A 46 -6.90 13.16 12.93
N GLU A 47 -7.14 14.41 12.53
CA GLU A 47 -8.10 15.29 13.21
C GLU A 47 -9.50 14.68 13.22
N ALA A 48 -9.96 14.17 12.07
CA ALA A 48 -11.25 13.47 11.99
C ALA A 48 -11.32 12.23 12.89
N LEU A 49 -10.22 11.46 12.96
CA LEU A 49 -10.15 10.30 13.84
C LEU A 49 -10.15 10.66 15.33
N GLN A 50 -9.49 11.75 15.74
CA GLN A 50 -9.49 12.19 17.14
C GLN A 50 -10.89 12.60 17.61
N THR A 51 -11.71 13.21 16.74
CA THR A 51 -13.10 13.54 17.08
C THR A 51 -13.98 12.30 17.27
N GLU A 52 -13.63 11.16 16.65
CA GLU A 52 -14.37 9.88 16.79
C GLU A 52 -13.81 8.98 17.90
N GLU A 53 -12.61 9.25 18.42
CA GLU A 53 -11.91 8.40 19.38
C GLU A 53 -12.58 8.36 20.77
N ALA A 54 -13.48 9.30 21.08
CA ALA A 54 -14.17 9.40 22.37
C ALA A 54 -15.04 8.16 22.71
N GLU A 55 -15.44 7.36 21.71
CA GLU A 55 -16.27 6.16 21.90
C GLU A 55 -15.53 4.84 21.63
N ALA A 56 -14.27 4.87 21.18
CA ALA A 56 -13.56 3.69 20.67
C ALA A 56 -12.62 3.04 21.70
N THR A 57 -12.53 1.72 21.69
CA THR A 57 -11.53 0.98 22.50
C THR A 57 -10.11 1.21 21.95
N VAL A 58 -9.07 1.15 22.79
CA VAL A 58 -7.66 1.33 22.38
C VAL A 58 -7.26 0.46 21.18
N GLU A 59 -7.75 -0.79 21.12
CA GLU A 59 -7.51 -1.67 19.97
C GLU A 59 -8.15 -1.14 18.68
N GLN A 60 -9.37 -0.62 18.76
CA GLN A 60 -10.11 -0.04 17.63
C GLN A 60 -9.45 1.26 17.15
N SER A 61 -9.00 2.13 18.06
CA SER A 61 -8.21 3.32 17.70
C SER A 61 -6.94 2.91 16.94
N CYS A 62 -6.22 1.89 17.42
CA CYS A 62 -5.01 1.41 16.76
C CYS A 62 -5.29 0.85 15.36
N THR A 63 -6.41 0.16 15.15
CA THR A 63 -6.81 -0.33 13.81
C THR A 63 -7.20 0.83 12.90
N ASN A 64 -7.99 1.78 13.39
CA ASN A 64 -8.44 2.95 12.63
C ASN A 64 -7.26 3.80 12.16
N LEU A 65 -6.27 4.01 13.04
CA LEU A 65 -5.04 4.72 12.70
C LEU A 65 -4.26 4.02 11.58
N LYS A 66 -4.12 2.69 11.66
CA LYS A 66 -3.45 1.90 10.62
C LYS A 66 -4.18 2.04 9.28
N GLU A 67 -5.51 1.92 9.28
CA GLU A 67 -6.32 2.03 8.08
C GLU A 67 -6.30 3.42 7.46
N ALA A 68 -6.40 4.48 8.27
CA ALA A 68 -6.27 5.84 7.81
C ALA A 68 -4.90 6.10 7.18
N THR A 69 -3.82 5.67 7.84
CA THR A 69 -2.45 5.82 7.33
C THR A 69 -2.26 5.07 6.01
N VAL A 70 -2.78 3.84 5.90
CA VAL A 70 -2.76 3.06 4.66
C VAL A 70 -3.57 3.73 3.55
N GLY A 71 -4.71 4.33 3.89
CA GLY A 71 -5.56 5.05 2.95
C GLY A 71 -4.88 6.32 2.41
N VAL A 72 -4.23 7.13 3.25
CA VAL A 72 -3.45 8.30 2.80
C VAL A 72 -2.28 7.87 1.92
N CYS A 73 -1.56 6.81 2.31
CA CYS A 73 -0.51 6.23 1.48
C CYS A 73 -1.03 5.80 0.11
N LYS A 74 -2.23 5.22 0.04
CA LYS A 74 -2.84 4.79 -1.23
C LYS A 74 -3.24 5.98 -2.09
N GLU A 75 -3.78 7.04 -1.49
CA GLU A 75 -4.25 8.24 -2.16
C GLU A 75 -3.10 9.08 -2.72
N VAL A 76 -2.11 9.42 -1.88
CA VAL A 76 -1.03 10.33 -2.26
C VAL A 76 0.14 9.61 -2.93
N LEU A 77 0.57 8.48 -2.37
CA LEU A 77 1.75 7.76 -2.88
C LEU A 77 1.36 6.75 -3.96
N GLY A 78 0.24 6.05 -3.80
CA GLY A 78 -0.17 4.98 -4.69
C GLY A 78 0.72 3.74 -4.58
N ARG A 79 0.28 2.64 -5.21
CA ARG A 79 0.99 1.36 -5.17
C ARG A 79 2.24 1.38 -6.05
N ARG A 80 3.34 0.86 -5.52
CA ARG A 80 4.56 0.60 -6.28
C ARG A 80 4.31 -0.53 -7.29
N PRO A 81 4.61 -0.37 -8.59
CA PRO A 81 4.47 -1.42 -9.58
C PRO A 81 5.43 -2.55 -9.24
N VAL A 82 4.91 -3.77 -9.26
CA VAL A 82 5.63 -4.99 -8.89
C VAL A 82 6.80 -5.26 -9.85
N ASN A 83 6.65 -4.89 -11.12
CA ASN A 83 7.61 -5.20 -12.19
C ASN A 83 8.61 -4.07 -12.48
N ARG A 84 8.84 -3.15 -11.53
CA ARG A 84 9.79 -2.05 -11.74
C ARG A 84 11.22 -2.60 -11.74
N LYS A 85 11.80 -2.68 -12.94
CA LYS A 85 13.21 -3.05 -13.14
C LYS A 85 14.12 -1.95 -12.54
N PRO A 86 15.08 -2.29 -11.66
CA PRO A 86 15.90 -1.29 -10.95
C PRO A 86 16.85 -0.50 -11.85
N TRP A 87 17.14 -1.00 -13.05
CA TRP A 87 18.00 -0.34 -14.03
C TRP A 87 17.24 0.68 -14.92
N ILE A 88 15.93 0.82 -14.78
CA ILE A 88 15.13 1.79 -15.52
C ILE A 88 14.86 2.99 -14.62
N SER A 89 15.18 4.20 -15.11
CA SER A 89 15.03 5.44 -14.35
C SER A 89 13.57 5.80 -14.07
N ASP A 90 13.37 6.60 -13.02
CA ASP A 90 12.05 7.05 -12.60
C ASP A 90 11.34 7.90 -13.66
N GLU A 91 12.08 8.76 -14.36
CA GLU A 91 11.58 9.57 -15.48
C GLU A 91 11.06 8.72 -16.64
N THR A 92 11.76 7.62 -16.96
CA THR A 92 11.34 6.70 -18.01
C THR A 92 10.01 6.04 -17.64
N TRP A 93 9.85 5.65 -16.38
CA TRP A 93 8.59 5.10 -15.89
C TRP A 93 7.45 6.13 -15.91
N GLN A 94 7.74 7.39 -15.62
CA GLN A 94 6.74 8.46 -15.71
C GLN A 94 6.20 8.60 -17.14
N LYS A 95 7.09 8.64 -18.15
CA LYS A 95 6.69 8.68 -19.57
C LYS A 95 5.89 7.46 -20.02
N VAL A 96 6.17 6.28 -19.46
CA VAL A 96 5.39 5.06 -19.73
C VAL A 96 3.96 5.19 -19.19
N GLU A 97 3.79 5.77 -18.01
CA GLU A 97 2.47 5.96 -17.41
C GLU A 97 1.66 7.04 -18.15
N GLU A 98 2.28 8.16 -18.52
CA GLU A 98 1.67 9.21 -19.35
C GLU A 98 1.14 8.62 -20.68
N ARG A 99 1.91 7.74 -21.32
CA ARG A 99 1.50 7.05 -22.55
C ARG A 99 0.35 6.05 -22.35
N LYS A 100 0.19 5.48 -21.16
CA LYS A 100 -0.94 4.59 -20.87
C LYS A 100 -2.23 5.39 -20.70
N ILE A 101 -2.17 6.51 -20.00
CA ILE A 101 -3.32 7.41 -19.80
C ILE A 101 -3.84 7.92 -21.15
N LEU A 102 -2.94 8.31 -22.07
CA LEU A 102 -3.31 8.77 -23.41
C LEU A 102 -3.91 7.70 -24.34
N LYS A 103 -3.84 6.41 -23.97
CA LYS A 103 -4.40 5.30 -24.74
C LYS A 103 -5.74 4.81 -24.19
N GLN A 104 -6.16 5.30 -23.02
CA GLN A 104 -7.49 5.06 -22.46
C GLN A 104 -8.47 6.09 -22.99
#